data_AF-A1HUH4-F1
#
_entry.id   AF-A1HUH4-F1
#
_cell.length_a   1.000
_cell.length_b   1.000
_cell.length_c   1.000
_cell.angle_alpha   90.00
_cell.angle_beta   90.00
_cell.angle_gamma   90.00
#
_symmetry.space_group_name_H-M   'P 1'
#
loop_
_entity.id
_entity.type
_entity.pdbx_description
1 polymer ?
#
loop_
_entity_poly.entity_id
_entity_poly.type
_entity_poly.pdbx_seq_one_letter_code
_entity_poly.pdbx_strand_id
1 'polypeptide(L)'
;MDENRTPTCSMGYPMVYWGCEREKGILKFRCPHVCGKVNCPNGSAWCSPSNYGLVIKKKVEDDPRSFCTPHRGTREWEKLYAERTSVERAFSRLKEQLGANTVRVQGIKKVTAHLMLCCIALLAGTIAVNRQIHQQKAA
;
A
#
# COMPACT_ATOMS: atom_id res chain seq x y z
N MET A 1 18.92 4.42 -3.70
CA MET A 1 17.64 3.98 -3.10
C MET A 1 17.67 2.46 -3.02
N ASP A 2 17.08 1.87 -1.99
CA ASP A 2 16.99 0.42 -1.86
C ASP A 2 15.77 -0.19 -2.60
N GLU A 3 15.59 -1.50 -2.50
CA GLU A 3 14.46 -2.22 -3.10
C GLU A 3 13.10 -1.70 -2.57
N ASN A 4 13.02 -1.35 -1.28
CA ASN A 4 11.82 -0.81 -0.64
C ASN A 4 11.64 0.70 -0.87
N ARG A 5 12.35 1.29 -1.84
CA ARG A 5 12.29 2.73 -2.17
C ARG A 5 12.66 3.63 -0.98
N THR A 6 13.38 3.09 -0.01
CA THR A 6 13.96 3.82 1.12
C THR A 6 15.19 4.56 0.59
N PRO A 7 15.32 5.86 0.86
CA PRO A 7 16.53 6.60 0.58
C PRO A 7 17.74 5.99 1.31
N THR A 8 18.92 6.20 0.73
CA THR A 8 20.21 5.77 1.29
C THR A 8 20.98 6.98 1.80
N CYS A 9 21.67 6.84 2.94
CA CYS A 9 22.58 7.87 3.44
C CYS A 9 23.79 8.03 2.49
N SER A 10 24.61 9.05 2.70
CA SER A 10 25.83 9.31 1.92
C SER A 10 26.87 8.18 2.02
N MET A 11 26.88 7.42 3.12
CA MET A 11 27.69 6.20 3.30
C MET A 11 27.05 4.93 2.68
N GLY A 12 25.95 5.04 1.93
CA GLY A 12 25.32 3.90 1.25
C GLY A 12 24.41 3.01 2.13
N TYR A 13 24.10 3.37 3.38
CA TYR A 13 23.19 2.57 4.23
C TYR A 13 21.71 2.96 4.04
N PRO A 14 20.74 2.00 4.01
CA PRO A 14 19.33 2.34 3.98
C PRO A 14 18.96 3.17 5.18
N MET A 15 18.20 4.22 4.94
CA MET A 15 17.73 5.07 6.04
C MET A 15 16.62 4.41 6.86
N VAL A 16 16.33 4.99 8.03
CA VAL A 16 15.29 4.48 8.91
C VAL A 16 14.01 5.28 8.75
N TYR A 17 12.92 4.62 8.38
CA TYR A 17 11.60 5.23 8.37
C TYR A 17 11.26 5.72 9.78
N TRP A 18 10.98 7.02 9.93
CA TRP A 18 10.68 7.62 11.23
C TRP A 18 9.21 8.00 11.42
N GLY A 19 8.42 7.97 10.36
CA GLY A 19 7.02 8.37 10.41
C GLY A 19 6.57 9.11 9.17
N CYS A 20 5.27 9.39 9.16
CA CYS A 20 4.63 10.20 8.12
C CYS A 20 3.93 11.40 8.76
N GLU A 21 4.16 12.57 8.19
CA GLU A 21 3.27 13.70 8.37
C GLU A 21 2.08 13.44 7.44
N ARG A 22 0.94 12.98 7.98
CA ARG A 22 -0.25 12.56 7.20
C ARG A 22 -0.91 13.72 6.44
N GLU A 23 -0.98 14.91 7.04
CA GLU A 23 -1.62 16.09 6.41
C GLU A 23 -0.91 16.52 5.12
N LYS A 24 0.42 16.38 5.08
CA LYS A 24 1.26 16.81 3.95
C LYS A 24 1.71 15.65 3.05
N GLY A 25 1.31 14.40 3.34
CA GLY A 25 1.79 13.19 2.66
C GLY A 25 3.32 13.09 2.61
N ILE A 26 4.02 13.46 3.70
CA ILE A 26 5.50 13.44 3.77
C ILE A 26 6.02 12.27 4.60
N LEU A 27 6.80 11.39 3.97
CA LEU A 27 7.56 10.33 4.62
C LEU A 27 8.87 10.93 5.13
N LYS A 28 9.13 10.77 6.43
CA LYS A 28 10.38 11.18 7.08
C LYS A 28 11.29 9.96 7.23
N PHE A 29 12.54 10.11 6.81
CA PHE A 29 13.59 9.12 6.98
C PHE A 29 14.77 9.70 7.76
N ARG A 30 15.32 8.94 8.70
CA ARG A 30 16.44 9.37 9.56
C ARG A 30 17.69 8.54 9.37
N CYS A 31 18.80 9.10 9.81
CA CYS A 31 20.09 8.44 9.72
C CYS A 31 20.10 7.13 10.55
N PRO A 32 20.53 6.00 9.94
CA PRO A 32 20.58 4.72 10.63
C PRO A 32 21.56 4.74 11.82
N HIS A 33 22.65 5.51 11.75
CA HIS A 33 23.61 5.61 12.84
C HIS A 33 23.02 6.25 14.09
N VAL A 34 22.36 7.40 13.94
CA VAL A 34 21.74 8.10 15.08
C VAL A 34 20.58 7.29 15.66
N CYS A 35 19.85 6.54 14.83
CA CYS A 35 18.83 5.60 15.30
C CYS A 35 19.39 4.30 15.89
N GLY A 36 20.72 4.12 15.98
CA GLY A 36 21.35 2.94 16.60
C GLY A 36 21.33 1.66 15.77
N LYS A 37 20.97 1.71 14.48
CA LYS A 37 20.91 0.53 13.60
C LYS A 37 22.25 0.15 12.98
N VAL A 38 23.13 1.13 12.78
CA VAL A 38 24.45 0.93 12.13
C VAL A 38 25.52 1.73 12.87
N ASN A 39 26.73 1.18 13.00
CA ASN A 39 27.86 1.92 13.54
C ASN A 39 28.70 2.46 12.39
N CYS A 40 28.66 3.77 12.20
CA CYS A 40 29.35 4.40 11.09
C CYS A 40 30.72 4.88 11.58
N PRO A 41 31.83 4.60 10.86
CA PRO A 41 33.19 4.96 11.25
C PRO A 41 33.34 6.44 11.67
N ASN A 42 32.65 7.37 10.97
CA ASN A 42 32.68 8.81 11.24
C ASN A 42 31.39 9.31 11.94
N GLY A 43 30.64 8.42 12.60
CA GLY A 43 29.33 8.68 13.18
C GLY A 43 28.36 9.34 12.20
N SER A 44 27.57 10.29 12.70
CA SER A 44 26.67 11.11 11.89
C SER A 44 27.36 12.28 11.19
N ALA A 45 28.56 12.70 11.63
CA ALA A 45 29.27 13.89 11.16
C ALA A 45 29.47 13.90 9.64
N TRP A 46 29.69 12.73 9.04
CA TRP A 46 29.81 12.60 7.58
C TRP A 46 28.50 12.94 6.84
N CYS A 47 27.35 12.49 7.35
CA CYS A 47 26.07 12.73 6.70
C CYS A 47 25.38 14.04 7.12
N SER A 48 25.63 14.57 8.31
CA SER A 48 25.08 15.86 8.79
C SER A 48 25.82 16.33 10.05
N PRO A 49 26.04 17.65 10.23
CA PRO A 49 26.68 18.19 11.43
C PRO A 49 25.78 18.15 12.68
N SER A 50 24.46 18.00 12.54
CA SER A 50 23.51 17.90 13.67
C SER A 50 23.57 16.53 14.35
N ASN A 51 23.40 16.53 15.69
CA ASN A 51 23.21 15.34 16.53
C ASN A 51 22.01 14.48 16.08
N TYR A 52 21.03 15.08 15.41
CA TYR A 52 19.80 14.43 14.97
C TYR A 52 20.04 13.60 13.69
N GLY A 53 21.16 13.84 13.02
CA GLY A 53 21.58 13.16 11.81
C GLY A 53 20.93 13.70 10.53
N LEU A 54 21.30 13.08 9.40
CA LEU A 54 20.65 13.35 8.12
C LEU A 54 19.17 12.95 8.20
N VAL A 55 18.32 13.88 7.78
CA VAL A 55 16.87 13.69 7.64
C VAL A 55 16.52 13.89 6.17
N ILE A 56 15.89 12.89 5.56
CA ILE A 56 15.34 12.99 4.20
C ILE A 56 13.83 12.97 4.31
N LYS A 57 13.18 13.95 3.68
CA LYS A 57 11.73 14.06 3.55
C LYS A 57 11.37 13.76 2.10
N LYS A 58 10.43 12.85 1.86
CA LYS A 58 9.90 12.56 0.53
C LYS A 58 8.39 12.72 0.54
N LYS A 59 7.88 13.52 -0.40
CA LYS A 59 6.44 13.66 -0.62
C LYS A 59 5.95 12.46 -1.40
N VAL A 60 4.80 11.96 -1.04
CA VAL A 60 4.12 10.86 -1.73
C VAL A 60 3.68 11.31 -3.12
N GLU A 61 3.25 12.56 -3.27
CA GLU A 61 2.78 13.12 -4.55
C GLU A 61 3.85 13.16 -5.63
N ASP A 62 5.12 13.43 -5.27
CA ASP A 62 6.22 13.50 -6.23
C ASP A 62 6.38 12.16 -7.01
N ASP A 63 6.26 11.02 -6.31
CA ASP A 63 6.22 9.69 -6.94
C ASP A 63 5.36 8.70 -6.12
N PRO A 64 4.04 8.63 -6.36
CA PRO A 64 3.10 7.82 -5.57
C PRO A 64 3.37 6.32 -5.67
N ARG A 65 3.95 5.90 -6.79
CA ARG A 65 4.30 4.49 -7.03
C ARG A 65 5.49 4.09 -6.15
N SER A 66 6.43 5.00 -5.92
CA SER A 66 7.62 4.71 -5.13
C SER A 66 7.51 5.03 -3.65
N PHE A 67 6.69 6.01 -3.30
CA PHE A 67 6.47 6.44 -1.94
C PHE A 67 5.01 6.24 -1.60
N CYS A 68 4.74 5.37 -0.62
CA CYS A 68 3.38 5.06 -0.22
C CYS A 68 3.22 5.34 1.28
N THR A 69 2.01 5.69 1.73
CA THR A 69 1.66 5.80 3.16
C THR A 69 0.69 4.66 3.50
N PRO A 70 1.04 3.71 4.38
CA PRO A 70 2.30 3.58 5.14
C PRO A 70 3.51 3.16 4.27
N HIS A 71 4.73 3.50 4.68
CA HIS A 71 5.96 3.22 3.90
C HIS A 71 6.14 1.72 3.62
N ARG A 72 6.58 1.38 2.41
CA ARG A 72 6.88 0.00 1.98
C ARG A 72 7.87 -0.67 2.95
N GLY A 73 7.64 -1.93 3.29
CA GLY A 73 8.47 -2.66 4.25
C GLY A 73 8.05 -2.48 5.73
N THR A 74 7.06 -1.61 6.02
CA THR A 74 6.45 -1.59 7.37
C THR A 74 5.45 -2.73 7.52
N ARG A 75 5.27 -3.21 8.76
CA ARG A 75 4.28 -4.24 9.09
C ARG A 75 2.86 -3.87 8.64
N GLU A 76 2.47 -2.63 8.83
CA GLU A 76 1.17 -2.13 8.38
C GLU A 76 1.05 -2.19 6.85
N TRP A 77 2.09 -1.76 6.14
CA TRP A 77 2.13 -1.86 4.68
C TRP A 77 2.02 -3.31 4.19
N GLU A 78 2.73 -4.24 4.82
CA GLU A 78 2.64 -5.67 4.44
C GLU A 78 1.23 -6.24 4.67
N LYS A 79 0.57 -5.86 5.77
CA LYS A 79 -0.82 -6.27 6.04
C LYS A 79 -1.77 -5.73 4.95
N LEU A 80 -1.70 -4.44 4.60
CA LEU A 80 -2.54 -3.86 3.55
C LEU A 80 -2.22 -4.48 2.19
N TYR A 81 -0.94 -4.60 1.84
CA TYR A 81 -0.52 -5.21 0.58
C TYR A 81 -0.99 -6.67 0.45
N ALA A 82 -1.05 -7.45 1.56
CA ALA A 82 -1.60 -8.80 1.52
C ALA A 82 -3.10 -8.85 1.12
N GLU A 83 -3.87 -7.79 1.38
CA GLU A 83 -5.26 -7.68 0.96
C GLU A 83 -5.40 -7.53 -0.57
N ARG A 84 -4.37 -7.10 -1.32
CA ARG A 84 -4.43 -6.98 -2.79
C ARG A 84 -4.96 -8.25 -3.46
N THR A 85 -4.60 -9.43 -2.97
CA THR A 85 -5.07 -10.71 -3.53
C THR A 85 -6.59 -10.86 -3.44
N SER A 86 -7.25 -10.32 -2.40
CA SER A 86 -8.72 -10.29 -2.31
C SER A 86 -9.33 -9.58 -3.52
N VAL A 87 -8.74 -8.45 -3.95
CA VAL A 87 -9.22 -7.68 -5.09
C VAL A 87 -9.08 -8.46 -6.39
N GLU A 88 -7.95 -9.14 -6.60
CA GLU A 88 -7.75 -10.02 -7.76
C GLU A 88 -8.77 -11.16 -7.80
N ARG A 89 -9.11 -11.75 -6.64
CA ARG A 89 -10.15 -12.79 -6.55
C ARG A 89 -11.54 -12.22 -6.90
N ALA A 90 -11.87 -11.03 -6.43
CA ALA A 90 -13.13 -10.36 -6.77
C ALA A 90 -13.23 -10.09 -8.28
N PHE A 91 -12.18 -9.54 -8.91
CA PHE A 91 -12.14 -9.36 -10.36
C PHE A 91 -12.26 -10.67 -11.12
N SER A 92 -11.53 -11.72 -10.72
CA SER A 92 -11.68 -13.05 -11.33
C SER A 92 -13.15 -13.51 -11.26
N ARG A 93 -13.81 -13.36 -10.10
CA ARG A 93 -15.23 -13.73 -9.94
C ARG A 93 -16.15 -12.92 -10.86
N LEU A 94 -15.93 -11.62 -10.96
CA LEU A 94 -16.68 -10.75 -11.86
C LEU A 94 -16.53 -11.15 -13.33
N LYS A 95 -15.31 -11.46 -13.76
CA LYS A 95 -14.99 -11.79 -15.15
C LYS A 95 -15.48 -13.18 -15.56
N GLU A 96 -15.20 -14.19 -14.72
CA GLU A 96 -15.42 -15.60 -15.04
C GLU A 96 -16.82 -16.12 -14.66
N GLN A 97 -17.44 -15.63 -13.59
CA GLN A 97 -18.73 -16.14 -13.09
C GLN A 97 -19.92 -15.19 -13.31
N LEU A 98 -19.69 -13.87 -13.25
CA LEU A 98 -20.78 -12.87 -13.35
C LEU A 98 -20.91 -12.26 -14.75
N GLY A 99 -20.11 -12.68 -15.71
CA GLY A 99 -20.25 -12.29 -17.11
C GLY A 99 -19.72 -10.90 -17.48
N ALA A 100 -18.91 -10.26 -16.63
CA ALA A 100 -18.27 -8.99 -16.96
C ALA A 100 -17.39 -9.09 -18.23
N ASN A 101 -16.85 -10.27 -18.55
CA ASN A 101 -16.06 -10.48 -19.78
C ASN A 101 -16.90 -10.93 -21.00
N THR A 102 -18.15 -11.35 -20.79
CA THR A 102 -19.05 -11.92 -21.82
C THR A 102 -20.15 -10.93 -22.21
N VAL A 103 -19.79 -9.66 -22.35
CA VAL A 103 -20.73 -8.58 -22.69
C VAL A 103 -21.00 -8.59 -24.19
N ARG A 104 -22.26 -8.84 -24.58
CA ARG A 104 -22.67 -8.88 -26.00
C ARG A 104 -23.30 -7.57 -26.50
N VAL A 105 -23.61 -6.66 -25.58
CA VAL A 105 -24.22 -5.36 -25.89
C VAL A 105 -23.17 -4.35 -26.37
N GLN A 106 -23.55 -3.50 -27.32
CA GLN A 106 -22.72 -2.40 -27.81
C GLN A 106 -23.18 -1.05 -27.25
N GLY A 107 -22.24 -0.19 -26.88
CA GLY A 107 -22.50 1.15 -26.32
C GLY A 107 -22.04 1.31 -24.87
N ILE A 108 -21.28 2.38 -24.58
CA ILE A 108 -20.69 2.61 -23.24
C ILE A 108 -21.74 2.58 -22.13
N LYS A 109 -22.92 3.19 -22.35
CA LYS A 109 -23.98 3.25 -21.33
C LYS A 109 -24.53 1.86 -20.97
N LYS A 110 -24.79 1.04 -21.99
CA LYS A 110 -25.30 -0.35 -21.84
C LYS A 110 -24.25 -1.27 -21.19
N VAL A 111 -22.98 -1.12 -21.57
CA VAL A 111 -21.88 -1.88 -20.94
C VAL A 111 -21.69 -1.48 -19.48
N THR A 112 -21.78 -0.19 -19.16
CA THR A 112 -21.69 0.30 -17.77
C THR A 112 -22.82 -0.27 -16.93
N ALA A 113 -24.08 -0.20 -17.36
CA ALA A 113 -25.22 -0.81 -16.67
C ALA A 113 -24.98 -2.32 -16.43
N HIS A 114 -24.57 -3.09 -17.45
CA HIS A 114 -24.24 -4.52 -17.28
C HIS A 114 -23.17 -4.74 -16.20
N LEU A 115 -22.05 -4.00 -16.22
CA LEU A 115 -21.02 -4.13 -15.17
C LEU A 115 -21.54 -3.76 -13.77
N MET A 116 -22.38 -2.72 -13.67
CA MET A 116 -22.99 -2.34 -12.38
C MET A 116 -23.87 -3.49 -11.85
N LEU A 117 -24.68 -4.12 -12.69
CA LEU A 117 -25.47 -5.31 -12.31
C LEU A 117 -24.55 -6.45 -11.85
N CYS A 118 -23.44 -6.71 -12.55
CA CYS A 118 -22.44 -7.69 -12.10
C CYS A 118 -21.91 -7.39 -10.70
N CYS A 119 -21.57 -6.13 -10.42
CA CYS A 119 -21.09 -5.74 -9.11
C CYS A 119 -22.19 -5.81 -8.02
N ILE A 120 -23.44 -5.45 -8.31
CA ILE A 120 -24.57 -5.65 -7.38
C ILE A 120 -24.74 -7.13 -7.04
N ALA A 121 -24.78 -8.03 -8.03
CA ALA A 121 -24.88 -9.47 -7.80
C ALA A 121 -23.72 -9.99 -6.94
N LEU A 122 -22.49 -9.51 -7.16
CA LEU A 122 -21.35 -9.90 -6.32
C LEU A 122 -21.58 -9.50 -4.85
N LEU A 123 -21.98 -8.25 -4.60
CA LEU A 123 -22.24 -7.74 -3.25
C LEU A 123 -23.39 -8.49 -2.57
N ALA A 124 -24.54 -8.64 -3.24
CA ALA A 124 -25.68 -9.42 -2.74
C ALA A 124 -25.27 -10.86 -2.38
N GLY A 125 -24.51 -11.51 -3.24
CA GLY A 125 -23.99 -12.86 -2.97
C GLY A 125 -23.08 -12.92 -1.74
N THR A 126 -22.17 -11.96 -1.59
CA THR A 126 -21.31 -11.90 -0.41
C THR A 126 -22.10 -11.61 0.88
N ILE A 127 -23.06 -10.70 0.87
CA ILE A 127 -23.95 -10.43 2.01
C ILE A 127 -24.72 -11.69 2.41
N ALA A 128 -25.34 -12.40 1.45
CA ALA A 128 -26.07 -13.64 1.72
C ALA A 128 -25.17 -14.69 2.38
N VAL A 129 -23.97 -14.96 1.84
CA VAL A 129 -23.02 -15.91 2.44
C VAL A 129 -22.60 -15.47 3.84
N ASN A 130 -22.31 -14.18 4.04
CA ASN A 130 -21.87 -13.71 5.34
C ASN A 130 -22.99 -13.81 6.40
N ARG A 131 -24.24 -13.48 6.06
CA ARG A 131 -25.41 -13.70 6.94
C ARG A 131 -25.52 -15.17 7.34
N GLN A 132 -25.38 -16.12 6.41
CA GLN A 132 -25.43 -17.56 6.74
C GLN A 132 -24.32 -17.96 7.70
N ILE A 133 -23.08 -17.50 7.49
CA ILE A 133 -21.96 -17.77 8.40
C ILE A 133 -22.23 -17.22 9.80
N HIS A 134 -22.75 -15.99 9.90
CA HIS A 134 -23.10 -15.40 11.20
C HIS A 134 -24.18 -16.22 11.92
N GLN A 135 -25.25 -16.64 11.23
CA GLN A 135 -26.30 -17.47 11.81
C GLN A 135 -25.74 -18.83 12.28
N GLN A 136 -24.86 -19.47 11.52
CA GLN A 136 -24.26 -20.75 11.93
C GLN A 136 -23.32 -20.61 13.13
N LYS A 137 -22.63 -19.48 13.30
CA LYS A 137 -21.79 -19.24 14.48
C LYS A 137 -22.60 -18.93 15.76
N ALA A 138 -23.80 -18.37 15.62
CA ALA A 138 -24.69 -18.09 16.76
C ALA A 138 -25.46 -19.33 17.24
N ALA A 139 -25.68 -20.33 16.39
CA ALA A 139 -26.24 -21.64 16.77
C ALA A 139 -25.21 -22.53 17.50
#